data_AF-A0A261CHL8-F1
#
_entry.id   AF-A0A261CHL8-F1
#
_cell.length_a   1.000
_cell.length_b   1.000
_cell.length_c   1.000
_cell.angle_alpha   90.00
_cell.angle_beta   90.00
_cell.angle_gamma   90.00
#
_symmetry.space_group_name_H-M   'P 1'
#
loop_
_entity.id
_entity.type
_entity.pdbx_description
1 polymer ?
#
loop_
_entity_poly.entity_id
_entity_poly.type
_entity_poly.pdbx_seq_one_letter_code
_entity_poly.pdbx_strand_id
1 'polypeptide(L)'
;KLPMPIVYDEIFTFNDQEARGTLHNWTSCHYEHVGGSAGVSTVVKIDHSEHVVDDNFISVVCEDVEAFVKHQTEELDFFCLTALETYEDQKMLETNINRMCRCLENSLQSRTEKLKVKHFNLSVLEISQVVSAVNLLDRDCLGVVTVRLPFEDQVFVAGDFIPLREGQKRQRFNMRIELHEFLVEVLEEVRKLLAYASQFDSITINYETIDEKCIELLAGADHRLDRKSVMFSIDHAYDPIEEMARNGSIVIMDENMSQGFISTYRGSLEQEAD
;
A
#
# COMPACT_ATOMS: atom_id res chain seq x y z
N LYS A 1 -20.00 17.36 8.16
CA LYS A 1 -19.67 16.17 9.00
C LYS A 1 -20.59 15.03 8.62
N LEU A 2 -20.04 14.04 7.94
CA LEU A 2 -20.75 12.83 7.55
C LEU A 2 -21.17 12.03 8.80
N PRO A 3 -22.38 11.46 8.85
CA PRO A 3 -22.69 10.40 9.80
C PRO A 3 -21.87 9.18 9.39
N MET A 4 -20.81 8.89 10.15
CA MET A 4 -19.85 7.84 9.80
C MET A 4 -20.30 6.50 10.38
N PRO A 5 -20.68 5.51 9.56
CA PRO A 5 -20.89 4.15 10.04
C PRO A 5 -19.56 3.53 10.51
N ILE A 6 -19.63 2.48 11.33
CA ILE A 6 -18.48 1.62 11.62
C ILE A 6 -18.25 0.77 10.36
N VAL A 7 -17.05 0.82 9.78
CA VAL A 7 -16.77 0.28 8.44
C VAL A 7 -15.58 -0.69 8.50
N TYR A 8 -15.58 -1.70 7.62
CA TYR A 8 -14.60 -2.79 7.59
C TYR A 8 -13.48 -2.61 6.55
N ASP A 9 -13.74 -1.85 5.48
CA ASP A 9 -12.79 -1.52 4.40
C ASP A 9 -12.98 -0.08 3.96
N GLU A 10 -11.86 0.62 3.68
CA GLU A 10 -11.90 2.01 3.25
C GLU A 10 -10.88 2.34 2.16
N ILE A 11 -11.36 2.96 1.09
CA ILE A 11 -10.54 3.40 -0.04
C ILE A 11 -10.78 4.89 -0.31
N PHE A 12 -9.74 5.69 -0.11
CA PHE A 12 -9.69 7.09 -0.52
C PHE A 12 -8.75 7.25 -1.71
N THR A 13 -9.28 7.77 -2.82
CA THR A 13 -8.48 8.12 -4.00
C THR A 13 -8.62 9.59 -4.33
N PHE A 14 -7.56 10.27 -4.75
CA PHE A 14 -7.61 11.71 -5.03
C PHE A 14 -6.63 12.12 -6.14
N ASN A 15 -6.87 13.26 -6.78
CA ASN A 15 -5.91 13.92 -7.66
C ASN A 15 -5.78 15.41 -7.32
N ASP A 16 -5.43 16.25 -8.29
CA ASP A 16 -5.33 17.71 -8.18
C ASP A 16 -6.68 18.42 -8.12
N GLN A 17 -7.79 17.77 -8.52
CA GLN A 17 -9.10 18.41 -8.72
C GLN A 17 -10.24 17.80 -7.89
N GLU A 18 -10.17 16.50 -7.62
CA GLU A 18 -11.22 15.74 -6.97
C GLU A 18 -10.68 14.64 -6.05
N ALA A 19 -11.59 14.11 -5.23
CA ALA A 19 -11.36 12.90 -4.48
C ALA A 19 -12.60 12.00 -4.46
N ARG A 20 -12.39 10.74 -4.11
CA ARG A 20 -13.41 9.71 -3.98
C ARG A 20 -13.13 8.90 -2.72
N GLY A 21 -14.17 8.61 -1.96
CA GLY A 21 -14.14 7.67 -0.83
C GLY A 21 -15.10 6.52 -1.12
N THR A 22 -14.70 5.30 -0.82
CA THR A 22 -15.58 4.13 -0.86
C THR A 22 -15.53 3.44 0.49
N LEU A 23 -16.68 3.46 1.18
CA LEU A 23 -16.90 2.77 2.44
C LEU A 23 -17.55 1.41 2.17
N HIS A 24 -17.16 0.37 2.93
CA HIS A 24 -17.82 -0.94 2.89
C HIS A 24 -19.36 -0.79 3.09
N ASN A 25 -20.15 -1.39 2.19
CA ASN A 25 -21.62 -1.25 1.96
C ASN A 25 -22.08 -0.28 0.85
N TRP A 26 -21.21 0.01 -0.14
CA TRP A 26 -21.54 0.74 -1.38
C TRP A 26 -21.81 2.23 -1.23
N THR A 27 -21.55 2.83 -0.06
CA THR A 27 -21.60 4.28 0.04
C THR A 27 -20.37 4.85 -0.64
N SER A 28 -20.60 5.51 -1.78
CA SER A 28 -19.55 6.21 -2.52
C SER A 28 -19.66 7.71 -2.26
N CYS A 29 -18.57 8.30 -1.79
CA CYS A 29 -18.43 9.73 -1.62
C CYS A 29 -17.58 10.29 -2.77
N HIS A 30 -18.04 11.35 -3.41
CA HIS A 30 -17.27 12.10 -4.41
C HIS A 30 -17.16 13.55 -3.98
N TYR A 31 -15.93 14.07 -4.03
CA TYR A 31 -15.56 15.40 -3.60
C TYR A 31 -15.02 16.14 -4.81
N GLU A 32 -15.73 17.17 -5.25
CA GLU A 32 -15.40 17.91 -6.46
C GLU A 32 -15.25 19.38 -6.13
N HIS A 33 -14.15 19.99 -6.59
CA HIS A 33 -13.98 21.42 -6.46
C HIS A 33 -15.01 22.17 -7.31
N VAL A 34 -15.73 23.12 -6.70
CA VAL A 34 -16.63 24.03 -7.43
C VAL A 34 -16.11 25.45 -7.28
N GLY A 35 -15.46 25.93 -8.33
CA GLY A 35 -14.98 27.30 -8.43
C GLY A 35 -16.13 28.27 -8.66
N GLY A 36 -16.38 29.17 -7.70
CA GLY A 36 -17.35 30.25 -7.81
C GLY A 36 -16.75 31.62 -7.50
N SER A 37 -17.47 32.69 -7.82
CA SER A 37 -17.04 34.09 -7.59
C SER A 37 -16.94 34.50 -6.11
N ALA A 38 -17.30 33.62 -5.17
CA ALA A 38 -17.38 33.89 -3.73
C ALA A 38 -16.29 33.19 -2.89
N GLY A 39 -15.41 32.38 -3.49
CA GLY A 39 -14.39 31.61 -2.77
C GLY A 39 -14.26 30.18 -3.29
N VAL A 40 -13.53 29.35 -2.53
CA VAL A 40 -13.30 27.93 -2.83
C VAL A 40 -14.34 27.12 -2.07
N SER A 41 -15.21 26.42 -2.78
CA SER A 41 -16.17 25.47 -2.20
C SER A 41 -16.00 24.08 -2.81
N THR A 42 -16.52 23.08 -2.12
CA THR A 42 -16.51 21.67 -2.51
C THR A 42 -17.92 21.13 -2.52
N VAL A 43 -18.27 20.45 -3.59
CA VAL A 43 -19.48 19.62 -3.64
C VAL A 43 -19.12 18.21 -3.19
N VAL A 44 -19.82 17.74 -2.18
CA VAL A 44 -19.73 16.38 -1.65
C VAL A 44 -21.00 15.63 -2.05
N LYS A 45 -20.86 14.66 -2.96
CA LYS A 45 -21.92 13.75 -3.38
C LYS A 45 -21.79 12.45 -2.61
N ILE A 46 -22.83 12.05 -1.90
CA ILE A 46 -22.91 10.78 -1.17
C ILE A 46 -24.15 10.06 -1.66
N ASP A 47 -23.97 8.96 -2.37
CA ASP A 47 -25.05 8.22 -3.02
C ASP A 47 -25.94 9.13 -3.89
N HIS A 48 -27.13 9.50 -3.40
CA HIS A 48 -28.09 10.37 -4.09
C HIS A 48 -28.21 11.77 -3.47
N SER A 49 -27.39 12.09 -2.48
CA SER A 49 -27.40 13.37 -1.76
C SER A 49 -26.20 14.23 -2.15
N GLU A 50 -26.43 15.54 -2.24
CA GLU A 50 -25.39 16.53 -2.55
C GLU A 50 -25.32 17.57 -1.45
N HIS A 51 -24.10 17.88 -1.01
CA HIS A 51 -23.81 18.87 0.02
C HIS A 51 -22.73 19.82 -0.47
N VAL A 52 -22.91 21.12 -0.21
CA VAL A 52 -21.88 22.14 -0.50
C VAL A 52 -21.18 22.49 0.80
N VAL A 53 -19.84 22.46 0.77
CA VAL A 53 -18.97 22.82 1.88
C VAL A 53 -18.06 23.96 1.44
N ASP A 54 -17.99 25.03 2.22
CA ASP A 54 -17.17 26.22 1.93
C ASP A 54 -15.69 26.00 2.33
N ASP A 55 -15.06 25.00 1.74
CA ASP A 55 -13.63 24.71 1.84
C ASP A 55 -13.14 24.03 0.56
N ASN A 56 -11.83 23.93 0.38
CA ASN A 56 -11.18 23.16 -0.67
C ASN A 56 -11.37 21.65 -0.46
N PHE A 57 -11.52 20.90 -1.55
CA PHE A 57 -11.89 19.50 -1.51
C PHE A 57 -10.89 18.65 -0.72
N ILE A 58 -9.59 18.94 -0.84
CA ILE A 58 -8.59 18.16 -0.08
C ILE A 58 -8.69 18.40 1.42
N SER A 59 -9.14 19.60 1.87
CA SER A 59 -9.41 19.85 3.28
C SER A 59 -10.60 19.02 3.76
N VAL A 60 -11.69 19.02 2.97
CA VAL A 60 -12.91 18.28 3.29
C VAL A 60 -12.62 16.78 3.41
N VAL A 61 -11.88 16.23 2.46
CA VAL A 61 -11.48 14.80 2.48
C VAL A 61 -10.56 14.51 3.66
N CYS A 62 -9.63 15.41 3.99
CA CYS A 62 -8.80 15.25 5.20
C CYS A 62 -9.65 15.18 6.47
N GLU A 63 -10.68 16.00 6.61
CA GLU A 63 -11.57 15.94 7.79
C GLU A 63 -12.30 14.59 7.89
N ASP A 64 -12.77 14.05 6.76
CA ASP A 64 -13.48 12.77 6.73
C ASP A 64 -12.51 11.59 6.98
N VAL A 65 -11.30 11.62 6.43
CA VAL A 65 -10.22 10.66 6.73
C VAL A 65 -9.82 10.72 8.20
N GLU A 66 -9.65 11.92 8.76
CA GLU A 66 -9.34 12.11 10.18
C GLU A 66 -10.46 11.54 11.07
N ALA A 67 -11.71 11.85 10.74
CA ALA A 67 -12.85 11.30 11.45
C ALA A 67 -12.87 9.78 11.36
N PHE A 68 -12.57 9.19 10.20
CA PHE A 68 -12.54 7.74 10.01
C PHE A 68 -11.47 7.10 10.87
N VAL A 69 -10.23 7.56 10.68
CA VAL A 69 -9.06 7.03 11.38
C VAL A 69 -9.22 7.21 12.89
N LYS A 70 -9.83 8.28 13.40
CA LYS A 70 -10.00 8.46 14.85
C LYS A 70 -11.04 7.54 15.47
N HIS A 71 -12.15 7.30 14.77
CA HIS A 71 -13.30 6.58 15.34
C HIS A 71 -13.32 5.09 14.97
N GLN A 72 -12.44 4.64 14.08
CA GLN A 72 -12.36 3.23 13.72
C GLN A 72 -11.87 2.38 14.90
N THR A 73 -12.71 1.43 15.33
CA THR A 73 -12.43 0.54 16.46
C THR A 73 -12.20 -0.90 16.04
N GLU A 74 -12.82 -1.32 14.95
CA GLU A 74 -12.66 -2.65 14.38
C GLU A 74 -11.37 -2.78 13.57
N GLU A 75 -10.88 -4.01 13.45
CA GLU A 75 -9.78 -4.33 12.55
C GLU A 75 -10.22 -4.15 11.10
N LEU A 76 -9.40 -3.43 10.33
CA LEU A 76 -9.61 -3.22 8.89
C LEU A 76 -8.93 -4.33 8.10
N ASP A 77 -9.66 -4.92 7.15
CA ASP A 77 -9.02 -5.78 6.16
C ASP A 77 -8.18 -4.90 5.23
N PHE A 78 -8.73 -3.77 4.77
CA PHE A 78 -8.04 -2.87 3.85
C PHE A 78 -8.19 -1.38 4.22
N PHE A 79 -7.07 -0.64 4.17
CA PHE A 79 -7.05 0.82 4.20
C PHE A 79 -6.15 1.36 3.09
N CYS A 80 -6.71 2.21 2.24
CA CYS A 80 -6.02 2.76 1.08
C CYS A 80 -6.22 4.27 0.98
N LEU A 81 -5.10 4.97 0.78
CA LEU A 81 -5.06 6.39 0.51
C LEU A 81 -4.10 6.61 -0.66
N THR A 82 -4.62 6.75 -1.88
CA THR A 82 -3.79 6.77 -3.09
C THR A 82 -4.12 7.91 -4.03
N ALA A 83 -3.09 8.44 -4.67
CA ALA A 83 -3.25 9.36 -5.79
C ALA A 83 -3.78 8.61 -7.03
N LEU A 84 -4.62 9.28 -7.81
CA LEU A 84 -5.02 8.85 -9.15
C LEU A 84 -3.97 9.32 -10.16
N GLU A 85 -3.72 8.49 -11.18
CA GLU A 85 -2.79 8.80 -12.28
C GLU A 85 -3.30 9.93 -13.20
N THR A 86 -4.60 10.19 -13.18
CA THR A 86 -5.21 11.28 -13.96
C THR A 86 -5.09 12.60 -13.20
N TYR A 87 -4.11 13.43 -13.56
CA TYR A 87 -3.93 14.79 -13.04
C TYR A 87 -3.52 15.79 -14.12
N GLU A 88 -3.88 17.06 -13.93
CA GLU A 88 -3.48 18.16 -14.84
C GLU A 88 -2.33 18.99 -14.26
N ASP A 89 -2.34 19.21 -12.94
CA ASP A 89 -1.30 19.95 -12.22
C ASP A 89 -0.54 19.04 -11.24
N GLN A 90 0.66 18.59 -11.66
CA GLN A 90 1.55 17.77 -10.83
C GLN A 90 1.88 18.42 -9.50
N LYS A 91 2.13 19.73 -9.48
CA LYS A 91 2.54 20.44 -8.25
C LYS A 91 1.38 20.53 -7.25
N MET A 92 0.16 20.68 -7.77
CA MET A 92 -1.04 20.61 -6.94
C MET A 92 -1.25 19.19 -6.41
N LEU A 93 -1.02 18.15 -7.23
CA LEU A 93 -1.09 16.76 -6.78
C LEU A 93 -0.04 16.45 -5.69
N GLU A 94 1.21 16.87 -5.85
CA GLU A 94 2.25 16.77 -4.82
C GLU A 94 1.82 17.44 -3.52
N THR A 95 1.22 18.63 -3.62
CA THR A 95 0.68 19.36 -2.47
C THR A 95 -0.43 18.57 -1.79
N ASN A 96 -1.32 17.95 -2.55
CA ASN A 96 -2.41 17.13 -2.03
C ASN A 96 -1.90 15.84 -1.38
N ILE A 97 -0.93 15.14 -1.99
CA ILE A 97 -0.29 13.94 -1.40
C ILE A 97 0.32 14.29 -0.04
N ASN A 98 1.09 15.38 0.03
CA ASN A 98 1.68 15.84 1.29
C ASN A 98 0.63 16.18 2.35
N ARG A 99 -0.44 16.87 1.96
CA ARG A 99 -1.55 17.21 2.87
C ARG A 99 -2.22 15.95 3.41
N MET A 100 -2.50 14.98 2.57
CA MET A 100 -3.13 13.73 2.97
C MET A 100 -2.23 12.86 3.84
N CYS A 101 -0.94 12.71 3.49
CA CYS A 101 0.02 11.97 4.32
C CYS A 101 0.12 12.57 5.72
N ARG A 102 0.22 13.91 5.81
CA ARG A 102 0.25 14.61 7.10
C ARG A 102 -1.07 14.50 7.87
N CYS A 103 -2.21 14.58 7.18
CA CYS A 103 -3.52 14.36 7.79
C CYS A 103 -3.61 12.96 8.40
N LEU A 104 -3.22 11.93 7.65
CA LEU A 104 -3.20 10.55 8.12
C LEU A 104 -2.27 10.38 9.32
N GLU A 105 -1.04 10.89 9.24
CA GLU A 105 -0.07 10.82 10.33
C GLU A 105 -0.61 11.46 11.61
N ASN A 106 -1.12 12.70 11.54
CA ASN A 106 -1.70 13.39 12.68
C ASN A 106 -2.90 12.61 13.27
N SER A 107 -3.72 12.03 12.40
CA SER A 107 -4.88 11.23 12.80
C SER A 107 -4.46 9.97 13.55
N LEU A 108 -3.47 9.25 13.03
CA LEU A 108 -2.91 8.05 13.68
C LEU A 108 -2.23 8.40 15.01
N GLN A 109 -1.44 9.48 15.07
CA GLN A 109 -0.78 9.95 16.30
C GLN A 109 -1.78 10.32 17.40
N SER A 110 -2.95 10.84 17.03
CA SER A 110 -3.96 11.27 17.99
C SER A 110 -4.73 10.12 18.65
N ARG A 111 -4.60 8.88 18.12
CA ARG A 111 -5.28 7.71 18.67
C ARG A 111 -4.64 7.26 19.97
N THR A 112 -5.48 6.82 20.91
CA THR A 112 -5.02 6.17 22.15
C THR A 112 -4.57 4.73 21.89
N GLU A 113 -5.26 4.03 20.98
CA GLU A 113 -4.94 2.67 20.55
C GLU A 113 -4.53 2.66 19.08
N LYS A 114 -3.48 1.92 18.75
CA LYS A 114 -2.99 1.80 17.37
C LYS A 114 -4.06 1.22 16.46
N LEU A 115 -4.18 1.76 15.25
CA LEU A 115 -5.14 1.27 14.26
C LEU A 115 -4.69 -0.10 13.74
N LYS A 116 -5.61 -1.07 13.74
CA LYS A 116 -5.38 -2.42 13.22
C LYS A 116 -5.80 -2.49 11.77
N VAL A 117 -4.85 -2.83 10.90
CA VAL A 117 -5.09 -2.96 9.46
C VAL A 117 -4.23 -4.09 8.90
N LYS A 118 -4.82 -4.96 8.06
CA LYS A 118 -4.09 -6.05 7.40
C LYS A 118 -3.37 -5.58 6.15
N HIS A 119 -4.04 -4.79 5.33
CA HIS A 119 -3.51 -4.28 4.07
C HIS A 119 -3.53 -2.75 4.06
N PHE A 120 -2.35 -2.15 4.05
CA PHE A 120 -2.18 -0.70 4.07
C PHE A 120 -1.57 -0.23 2.76
N ASN A 121 -2.24 0.68 2.05
CA ASN A 121 -1.75 1.26 0.81
C ASN A 121 -1.68 2.79 0.91
N LEU A 122 -0.52 3.36 0.56
CA LEU A 122 -0.30 4.80 0.63
C LEU A 122 0.49 5.29 -0.58
N SER A 123 -0.05 6.30 -1.27
CA SER A 123 0.73 7.13 -2.20
C SER A 123 1.58 8.14 -1.43
N VAL A 124 2.87 8.18 -1.72
CA VAL A 124 3.85 9.03 -1.04
C VAL A 124 4.75 9.75 -2.04
N LEU A 125 5.34 10.86 -1.61
CA LEU A 125 6.45 11.51 -2.30
C LEU A 125 7.80 11.03 -1.76
N GLU A 126 7.83 10.67 -0.48
CA GLU A 126 9.02 10.19 0.20
C GLU A 126 8.68 8.94 1.03
N ILE A 127 9.59 7.97 1.05
CA ILE A 127 9.43 6.74 1.84
C ILE A 127 9.25 7.04 3.34
N SER A 128 9.83 8.14 3.83
CA SER A 128 9.66 8.62 5.20
C SER A 128 8.16 8.73 5.61
N GLN A 129 7.28 9.09 4.68
CA GLN A 129 5.85 9.27 4.94
C GLN A 129 5.15 7.95 5.26
N VAL A 130 5.41 6.89 4.48
CA VAL A 130 4.84 5.57 4.75
C VAL A 130 5.46 4.94 5.99
N VAL A 131 6.75 5.17 6.23
CA VAL A 131 7.45 4.68 7.43
C VAL A 131 6.85 5.30 8.70
N SER A 132 6.59 6.62 8.70
CA SER A 132 5.90 7.29 9.80
C SER A 132 4.52 6.71 10.05
N ALA A 133 3.71 6.52 9.00
CA ALA A 133 2.38 5.93 9.12
C ALA A 133 2.42 4.50 9.69
N VAL A 134 3.26 3.61 9.13
CA VAL A 134 3.39 2.21 9.56
C VAL A 134 3.85 2.11 11.02
N ASN A 135 4.71 3.02 11.49
CA ASN A 135 5.15 3.04 12.89
C ASN A 135 4.02 3.35 13.87
N LEU A 136 2.97 4.04 13.42
CA LEU A 136 1.79 4.41 14.21
C LEU A 136 0.66 3.37 14.12
N LEU A 137 0.75 2.40 13.21
CA LEU A 137 -0.19 1.28 13.09
C LEU A 137 0.11 0.16 14.11
N ASP A 138 -0.89 -0.70 14.32
CA ASP A 138 -0.72 -1.96 15.03
C ASP A 138 -0.03 -2.95 14.09
N ARG A 139 1.25 -3.21 14.39
CA ARG A 139 2.08 -4.12 13.58
C ARG A 139 1.67 -5.58 13.76
N ASP A 140 0.89 -5.90 14.80
CA ASP A 140 0.52 -7.28 15.06
C ASP A 140 -0.49 -7.82 14.04
N CYS A 141 -1.23 -6.93 13.38
CA CYS A 141 -2.22 -7.26 12.35
C CYS A 141 -1.74 -7.02 10.92
N LEU A 142 -0.60 -6.33 10.74
CA LEU A 142 -0.15 -5.85 9.43
C LEU A 142 0.40 -7.00 8.57
N GLY A 143 -0.25 -7.27 7.44
CA GLY A 143 0.14 -8.33 6.51
C GLY A 143 0.82 -7.83 5.24
N VAL A 144 0.33 -6.73 4.66
CA VAL A 144 0.89 -6.12 3.44
C VAL A 144 0.93 -4.60 3.57
N VAL A 145 2.08 -4.03 3.23
CA VAL A 145 2.25 -2.58 3.06
C VAL A 145 2.60 -2.31 1.61
N THR A 146 1.75 -1.53 0.94
CA THR A 146 1.96 -1.04 -0.42
C THR A 146 2.36 0.43 -0.38
N VAL A 147 3.52 0.72 -0.97
CA VAL A 147 4.03 2.07 -1.20
C VAL A 147 3.83 2.40 -2.67
N ARG A 148 3.08 3.46 -2.98
CA ARG A 148 2.90 3.90 -4.36
C ARG A 148 3.65 5.20 -4.60
N LEU A 149 4.53 5.19 -5.59
CA LEU A 149 5.28 6.33 -6.09
C LEU A 149 4.63 6.80 -7.40
N PRO A 150 3.76 7.83 -7.36
CA PRO A 150 2.86 8.13 -8.48
C PRO A 150 3.51 8.84 -9.68
N PHE A 151 4.77 9.26 -9.60
CA PHE A 151 5.41 10.00 -10.69
C PHE A 151 6.49 9.20 -11.40
N GLU A 152 6.66 9.48 -12.70
CA GLU A 152 7.58 8.74 -13.58
C GLU A 152 9.03 8.78 -13.10
N ASP A 153 9.46 9.92 -12.56
CA ASP A 153 10.82 10.18 -12.11
C ASP A 153 11.08 9.78 -10.66
N GLN A 154 10.06 9.26 -9.95
CA GLN A 154 10.21 8.85 -8.57
C GLN A 154 10.90 7.50 -8.42
N VAL A 155 11.90 7.50 -7.56
CA VAL A 155 12.64 6.31 -7.12
C VAL A 155 12.74 6.33 -5.60
N PHE A 156 13.09 5.18 -5.01
CA PHE A 156 13.30 5.07 -3.56
C PHE A 156 14.76 4.80 -3.23
N VAL A 157 15.15 5.12 -2.00
CA VAL A 157 16.44 4.73 -1.43
C VAL A 157 16.20 3.70 -0.33
N ALA A 158 16.93 2.59 -0.36
CA ALA A 158 16.76 1.49 0.60
C ALA A 158 16.92 1.92 2.06
N GLY A 159 17.81 2.90 2.29
CA GLY A 159 18.09 3.46 3.61
C GLY A 159 16.86 4.08 4.29
N ASP A 160 15.90 4.56 3.52
CA ASP A 160 14.70 5.22 4.07
C ASP A 160 13.76 4.21 4.75
N PHE A 161 13.87 2.92 4.41
CA PHE A 161 13.09 1.85 5.05
C PHE A 161 13.71 1.36 6.37
N ILE A 162 14.93 1.77 6.73
CA ILE A 162 15.63 1.33 7.95
C ILE A 162 14.79 1.53 9.22
N PRO A 163 14.06 2.65 9.42
CA PRO A 163 13.29 2.84 10.66
C PRO A 163 12.15 1.83 10.84
N LEU A 164 11.73 1.11 9.79
CA LEU A 164 10.78 0.00 9.95
C LEU A 164 11.36 -1.14 10.81
N ARG A 165 12.68 -1.24 10.95
CA ARG A 165 13.37 -2.24 11.77
C ARG A 165 13.24 -2.02 13.28
N GLU A 166 13.03 -0.79 13.73
CA GLU A 166 13.18 -0.45 15.16
C GLU A 166 11.96 -0.82 16.03
N GLY A 167 10.98 -1.52 15.47
CA GLY A 167 9.80 -2.00 16.20
C GLY A 167 10.13 -3.12 17.20
N GLN A 168 9.56 -3.03 18.41
CA GLN A 168 9.86 -3.93 19.54
C GLN A 168 9.34 -5.38 19.41
N LYS A 169 8.64 -5.73 18.33
CA LYS A 169 8.22 -7.11 18.04
C LYS A 169 8.50 -7.41 16.57
N ARG A 170 9.20 -8.53 16.33
CA ARG A 170 9.57 -9.02 15.00
C ARG A 170 8.33 -9.61 14.32
N GLN A 171 7.41 -8.76 13.87
CA GLN A 171 6.35 -9.15 12.97
C GLN A 171 6.72 -8.74 11.55
N ARG A 172 6.76 -9.77 10.71
CA ARG A 172 7.10 -9.65 9.31
C ARG A 172 5.83 -9.38 8.52
N PHE A 173 5.99 -8.65 7.43
CA PHE A 173 4.92 -8.36 6.49
C PHE A 173 5.47 -8.32 5.07
N ASN A 174 4.60 -8.38 4.09
CA ASN A 174 4.99 -8.25 2.69
C ASN A 174 5.08 -6.77 2.32
N MET A 175 6.20 -6.38 1.73
CA MET A 175 6.37 -5.05 1.16
C MET A 175 6.02 -5.09 -0.32
N ARG A 176 5.19 -4.16 -0.78
CA ARG A 176 4.96 -3.90 -2.19
C ARG A 176 5.35 -2.46 -2.49
N ILE A 177 6.14 -2.25 -3.55
CA ILE A 177 6.50 -0.93 -4.04
C ILE A 177 6.00 -0.83 -5.47
N GLU A 178 5.17 0.17 -5.74
CA GLU A 178 4.62 0.48 -7.05
C GLU A 178 5.30 1.75 -7.56
N LEU A 179 5.89 1.65 -8.75
CA LEU A 179 6.65 2.72 -9.39
C LEU A 179 6.41 2.67 -10.90
N HIS A 180 6.75 3.73 -11.62
CA HIS A 180 6.56 3.76 -13.07
C HIS A 180 7.64 2.95 -13.81
N GLU A 181 8.93 3.31 -13.63
CA GLU A 181 10.05 2.71 -14.36
C GLU A 181 10.96 1.85 -13.47
N PHE A 182 11.06 0.54 -13.76
CA PHE A 182 12.02 -0.32 -13.07
C PHE A 182 13.40 -0.26 -13.73
N LEU A 183 14.18 0.73 -13.30
CA LEU A 183 15.55 0.97 -13.76
C LEU A 183 16.60 0.18 -12.98
N VAL A 184 17.84 0.16 -13.51
CA VAL A 184 18.97 -0.53 -12.87
C VAL A 184 19.30 0.09 -11.51
N GLU A 185 19.17 1.41 -11.36
CA GLU A 185 19.37 2.08 -10.06
C GLU A 185 18.38 1.56 -9.01
N VAL A 186 17.11 1.38 -9.39
CA VAL A 186 16.08 0.82 -8.51
C VAL A 186 16.45 -0.61 -8.13
N LEU A 187 16.94 -1.43 -9.06
CA LEU A 187 17.36 -2.81 -8.76
C LEU A 187 18.49 -2.85 -7.73
N GLU A 188 19.44 -1.92 -7.81
CA GLU A 188 20.51 -1.80 -6.81
C GLU A 188 19.96 -1.40 -5.43
N GLU A 189 18.96 -0.52 -5.36
CA GLU A 189 18.28 -0.18 -4.11
C GLU A 189 17.45 -1.36 -3.57
N VAL A 190 16.78 -2.15 -4.41
CA VAL A 190 16.12 -3.39 -4.00
C VAL A 190 17.12 -4.36 -3.39
N ARG A 191 18.29 -4.56 -4.01
CA ARG A 191 19.37 -5.42 -3.48
C ARG A 191 19.87 -4.94 -2.12
N LYS A 192 20.04 -3.63 -1.94
CA LYS A 192 20.38 -3.05 -0.64
C LYS A 192 19.28 -3.31 0.38
N LEU A 193 18.01 -3.11 0.00
CA LEU A 193 16.86 -3.33 0.87
C LEU A 193 16.76 -4.80 1.32
N LEU A 194 17.03 -5.74 0.42
CA LEU A 194 17.09 -7.18 0.71
C LEU A 194 18.16 -7.53 1.76
N ALA A 195 19.31 -6.85 1.74
CA ALA A 195 20.34 -7.02 2.77
C ALA A 195 19.88 -6.60 4.18
N TYR A 196 18.80 -5.81 4.28
CA TYR A 196 18.21 -5.36 5.54
C TYR A 196 16.88 -6.07 5.89
N ALA A 197 16.47 -7.07 5.11
CA ALA A 197 15.09 -7.54 5.05
C ALA A 197 14.62 -8.49 6.18
N SER A 198 15.22 -8.41 7.37
CA SER A 198 14.84 -9.23 8.53
C SER A 198 13.38 -9.05 9.01
N GLN A 199 12.69 -8.01 8.50
CA GLN A 199 11.32 -7.59 8.82
C GLN A 199 10.31 -7.87 7.70
N PHE A 200 10.74 -8.42 6.56
CA PHE A 200 9.86 -8.67 5.43
C PHE A 200 9.79 -10.17 5.14
N ASP A 201 8.60 -10.66 4.82
CA ASP A 201 8.45 -12.03 4.27
C ASP A 201 8.79 -12.04 2.77
N SER A 202 8.43 -10.94 2.08
CA SER A 202 8.79 -10.71 0.70
C SER A 202 8.80 -9.22 0.36
N ILE A 203 9.53 -8.88 -0.71
CA ILE A 203 9.49 -7.57 -1.34
C ILE A 203 9.01 -7.78 -2.78
N THR A 204 7.92 -7.12 -3.15
CA THR A 204 7.40 -7.11 -4.53
C THR A 204 7.55 -5.73 -5.14
N ILE A 205 8.11 -5.65 -6.34
CA ILE A 205 8.18 -4.44 -7.14
C ILE A 205 7.18 -4.56 -8.29
N ASN A 206 6.19 -3.68 -8.33
CA ASN A 206 5.29 -3.51 -9.45
C ASN A 206 5.74 -2.31 -10.27
N TYR A 207 5.71 -2.45 -11.59
CA TYR A 207 6.21 -1.43 -12.51
C TYR A 207 5.32 -1.30 -13.73
N GLU A 208 5.39 -0.16 -14.42
CA GLU A 208 4.75 0.00 -15.73
C GLU A 208 5.68 -0.38 -16.87
N THR A 209 6.96 0.01 -16.77
CA THR A 209 8.03 -0.28 -17.71
C THR A 209 9.26 -0.81 -16.97
N ILE A 210 10.12 -1.56 -17.66
CA ILE A 210 11.34 -2.14 -17.08
C ILE A 210 12.49 -2.01 -18.09
N ASP A 211 13.67 -1.64 -17.60
CA ASP A 211 14.90 -1.61 -18.40
C ASP A 211 15.27 -3.02 -18.86
N GLU A 212 15.63 -3.19 -20.14
CA GLU A 212 16.05 -4.47 -20.72
C GLU A 212 17.22 -5.10 -19.94
N LYS A 213 18.13 -4.27 -19.44
CA LYS A 213 19.24 -4.72 -18.60
C LYS A 213 18.78 -5.27 -17.25
N CYS A 214 17.69 -4.75 -16.68
CA CYS A 214 17.07 -5.34 -15.49
C CYS A 214 16.53 -6.73 -15.80
N ILE A 215 15.90 -6.94 -16.96
CA ILE A 215 15.40 -8.26 -17.38
C ILE A 215 16.55 -9.29 -17.42
N GLU A 216 17.69 -8.93 -18.01
CA GLU A 216 18.87 -9.80 -18.04
C GLU A 216 19.41 -10.11 -16.63
N LEU A 217 19.47 -9.10 -15.76
CA LEU A 217 19.98 -9.23 -14.39
C LEU A 217 19.01 -9.98 -13.45
N LEU A 218 17.75 -10.11 -13.84
CA LEU A 218 16.69 -10.78 -13.07
C LEU A 218 16.43 -12.21 -13.53
N ALA A 219 17.29 -12.79 -14.38
CA ALA A 219 17.17 -14.14 -14.96
C ALA A 219 17.19 -15.33 -13.95
N GLY A 220 16.91 -15.08 -12.66
CA GLY A 220 16.68 -16.09 -11.62
C GLY A 220 15.69 -15.67 -10.51
N ALA A 221 15.03 -14.52 -10.60
CA ALA A 221 13.95 -14.13 -9.67
C ALA A 221 12.58 -14.67 -10.15
N ASP A 222 11.56 -14.79 -9.27
CA ASP A 222 10.16 -15.01 -9.72
C ASP A 222 9.68 -13.73 -10.40
N HIS A 223 9.98 -13.67 -11.70
CA HIS A 223 9.76 -12.53 -12.54
C HIS A 223 8.53 -12.79 -13.42
N ARG A 224 7.42 -12.11 -13.10
CA ARG A 224 6.16 -12.27 -13.84
C ARG A 224 5.99 -11.10 -14.80
N LEU A 225 6.59 -11.26 -16.00
CA LEU A 225 6.52 -10.27 -17.08
C LEU A 225 5.07 -9.91 -17.45
N ASP A 226 4.17 -10.88 -17.41
CA ASP A 226 2.75 -10.72 -17.71
C ASP A 226 2.02 -9.83 -16.69
N ARG A 227 2.50 -9.82 -15.44
CA ARG A 227 1.94 -9.03 -14.34
C ARG A 227 2.69 -7.74 -14.08
N LYS A 228 3.75 -7.46 -14.85
CA LYS A 228 4.69 -6.35 -14.64
C LYS A 228 5.13 -6.25 -13.17
N SER A 229 5.55 -7.39 -12.62
CA SER A 229 5.91 -7.51 -11.21
C SER A 229 7.10 -8.43 -11.01
N VAL A 230 7.99 -8.07 -10.10
CA VAL A 230 9.10 -8.92 -9.63
C VAL A 230 8.95 -9.16 -8.15
N MET A 231 9.02 -10.43 -7.74
CA MET A 231 8.92 -10.81 -6.33
C MET A 231 10.25 -11.38 -5.83
N PHE A 232 10.68 -10.85 -4.68
CA PHE A 232 11.85 -11.30 -3.94
C PHE A 232 11.36 -11.90 -2.62
N SER A 233 11.26 -13.23 -2.57
CA SER A 233 10.95 -13.98 -1.34
C SER A 233 12.17 -14.00 -0.42
N ILE A 234 11.95 -13.86 0.88
CA ILE A 234 13.03 -13.89 1.87
C ILE A 234 12.90 -15.19 2.63
N ASP A 235 13.82 -16.13 2.37
CA ASP A 235 13.88 -17.38 3.12
C ASP A 235 14.40 -17.10 4.54
N HIS A 236 13.67 -17.61 5.52
CA HIS A 236 14.00 -17.49 6.93
C HIS A 236 14.49 -18.80 7.54
N ALA A 237 14.84 -19.79 6.72
CA ALA A 237 15.39 -21.07 7.15
C ALA A 237 16.70 -20.95 7.96
N TYR A 238 17.29 -19.75 8.07
CA TYR A 238 18.55 -19.52 8.79
C TYR A 238 18.45 -18.33 9.75
N ASP A 239 18.61 -18.64 11.04
CA ASP A 239 18.74 -17.67 12.14
C ASP A 239 20.12 -16.98 12.05
N PRO A 240 20.24 -15.64 12.14
CA PRO A 240 21.46 -14.90 11.78
C PRO A 240 22.68 -15.12 12.70
N ILE A 241 22.59 -15.98 13.71
CA ILE A 241 23.69 -16.23 14.66
C ILE A 241 24.80 -17.07 14.01
N GLU A 242 24.53 -17.83 12.94
CA GLU A 242 25.53 -18.68 12.28
C GLU A 242 26.19 -18.07 11.02
N GLU A 243 25.67 -16.96 10.47
CA GLU A 243 26.14 -16.36 9.21
C GLU A 243 27.18 -15.24 9.38
N MET A 244 27.88 -15.15 10.51
CA MET A 244 29.17 -14.44 10.51
C MET A 244 30.30 -15.26 9.86
N ALA A 245 29.99 -16.48 9.37
CA ALA A 245 31.00 -17.43 8.92
C ALA A 245 31.03 -17.79 7.42
N ARG A 246 30.01 -17.50 6.59
CA ARG A 246 30.05 -17.90 5.17
C ARG A 246 29.30 -16.96 4.23
N ASN A 247 30.07 -16.43 3.27
CA ASN A 247 29.70 -15.61 2.13
C ASN A 247 28.31 -15.90 1.52
N GLY A 248 27.57 -14.81 1.30
CA GLY A 248 26.20 -14.79 0.79
C GLY A 248 25.99 -15.58 -0.50
N SER A 249 24.92 -16.37 -0.48
CA SER A 249 24.38 -17.07 -1.64
C SER A 249 22.88 -16.78 -1.69
N ILE A 250 22.42 -16.22 -2.81
CA ILE A 250 21.00 -16.07 -3.13
C ILE A 250 20.43 -17.47 -3.38
N VAL A 251 19.44 -17.90 -2.61
CA VAL A 251 18.72 -19.16 -2.82
C VAL A 251 17.42 -18.85 -3.55
N ILE A 252 17.25 -19.43 -4.74
CA ILE A 252 16.03 -19.38 -5.54
C ILE A 252 15.24 -20.65 -5.22
N MET A 253 14.03 -20.51 -4.68
CA MET A 253 13.08 -21.62 -4.58
C MET A 253 11.99 -21.47 -5.64
N ASP A 254 11.96 -22.45 -6.54
CA ASP A 254 10.90 -22.70 -7.52
C ASP A 254 9.85 -23.61 -6.85
N GLU A 255 8.63 -23.10 -6.63
CA GLU A 255 7.47 -23.96 -6.37
C GLU A 255 6.26 -23.50 -7.18
N ASN A 256 6.06 -24.22 -8.30
CA ASN A 256 4.79 -24.43 -8.95
C ASN A 256 3.67 -24.76 -7.94
N MET A 257 2.73 -23.85 -7.73
CA MET A 257 1.33 -24.20 -7.44
C MET A 257 0.36 -23.21 -8.09
N SER A 258 0.04 -23.47 -9.36
CA SER A 258 -1.24 -23.10 -9.93
C SER A 258 -1.93 -24.35 -10.43
N GLN A 259 -3.04 -24.71 -9.79
CA GLN A 259 -4.17 -25.53 -10.30
C GLN A 259 -5.17 -25.56 -9.13
N GLY A 260 -6.20 -24.73 -9.14
CA GLY A 260 -7.37 -25.01 -9.97
C GLY A 260 -8.32 -25.93 -9.19
N PHE A 261 -8.99 -25.40 -8.16
CA PHE A 261 -10.14 -26.10 -7.56
C PHE A 261 -11.34 -25.98 -8.49
N ILE A 262 -11.39 -26.84 -9.51
CA ILE A 262 -12.64 -27.25 -10.14
C ILE A 262 -13.13 -28.45 -9.34
N SER A 263 -14.24 -28.30 -8.63
CA SER A 263 -14.91 -29.43 -7.98
C SER A 263 -15.55 -30.33 -9.04
N THR A 264 -14.96 -31.48 -9.32
CA THR A 264 -15.65 -32.60 -9.95
C THR A 264 -15.75 -33.75 -8.97
N TYR A 265 -16.92 -33.83 -8.33
CA TYR A 265 -17.34 -34.99 -7.56
C TYR A 265 -17.52 -36.18 -8.51
N ARG A 266 -16.72 -37.24 -8.34
CA ARG A 266 -16.95 -38.54 -8.98
C ARG A 266 -16.80 -39.60 -7.89
N GLY A 267 -17.94 -40.04 -7.35
CA GLY A 267 -17.99 -41.14 -6.40
C GLY A 267 -17.61 -42.45 -7.08
N SER A 268 -16.72 -43.20 -6.45
CA SER A 268 -16.40 -44.57 -6.82
C SER A 268 -16.95 -45.50 -5.74
N LEU A 269 -17.84 -46.38 -6.20
CA LEU A 269 -18.18 -47.65 -5.59
C LEU A 269 -16.93 -48.53 -5.51
N GLU A 270 -16.71 -49.16 -4.38
CA GLU A 270 -16.11 -50.49 -4.18
C GLU A 270 -16.58 -50.92 -2.78
N GLN A 271 -17.56 -51.83 -2.66
CA GLN A 271 -17.38 -53.27 -2.60
C GLN A 271 -16.17 -53.70 -1.77
N GLU A 272 -16.42 -54.00 -0.49
CA GLU A 272 -15.80 -55.13 0.16
C GLU A 272 -16.88 -56.10 0.63
N ALA A 273 -16.65 -57.36 0.28
CA ALA A 273 -17.37 -58.53 0.70
C ALA A 273 -16.75 -59.04 2.00
N ASP A 274 -17.59 -59.27 3.01
CA ASP A 274 -17.82 -60.59 3.64
C ASP A 274 -19.03 -60.49 4.59
#